data_AF-A0A348S1G2-F1
#
_entry.id   AF-A0A348S1G2-F1
#
_cell.length_a   1.000
_cell.length_b   1.000
_cell.length_c   1.000
_cell.angle_alpha   90.00
_cell.angle_beta   90.00
_cell.angle_gamma   90.00
#
_symmetry.space_group_name_H-M   'P 1'
#
loop_
_entity.id
_entity.type
_entity.pdbx_description
1 polymer ?
#
loop_
_entity_poly.entity_id
_entity_poly.type
_entity_poly.pdbx_seq_one_letter_code
_entity_poly.pdbx_strand_id
1 'polypeptide(L)'
;MLPTNGNANPQYRSNKIYARAGLYEQIFYERLKCASPKKVSKILETSVANYSGNFNELRILDLGAGNGMMGEELKSRGVARLVGVDI
;
A
#
# COMPACT_ATOMS: atom_id res chain seq x y z
N MET A 1 -1.59 37.18 -11.09
CA MET A 1 -0.35 36.99 -10.31
C MET A 1 -0.52 35.74 -9.46
N LEU A 2 0.01 34.61 -9.93
CA LEU A 2 0.07 33.36 -9.18
C LEU A 2 1.42 33.36 -8.43
N PRO A 3 1.49 33.01 -7.14
CA PRO A 3 2.76 32.91 -6.47
C PRO A 3 3.52 31.68 -7.02
N THR A 4 4.65 31.95 -7.64
CA THR A 4 5.69 30.98 -7.99
C THR A 4 6.39 30.53 -6.71
N ASN A 5 5.87 29.50 -6.05
CA ASN A 5 6.61 28.87 -4.95
C ASN A 5 7.67 27.92 -5.51
N GLY A 6 8.83 28.50 -5.85
CA GLY A 6 10.09 27.77 -5.85
C GLY A 6 10.43 27.33 -4.42
N ASN A 7 11.01 26.14 -4.30
CA ASN A 7 11.54 25.49 -3.07
C ASN A 7 10.66 24.51 -2.28
N ALA A 8 9.46 24.12 -2.72
CA ALA A 8 8.77 23.02 -2.03
C ALA A 8 9.58 21.72 -2.20
N ASN A 9 10.39 21.37 -1.18
CA ASN A 9 11.13 20.12 -1.10
C ASN A 9 10.12 18.96 -1.38
N PRO A 10 10.35 18.13 -2.41
CA PRO A 10 9.37 17.16 -2.89
C PRO A 10 8.86 16.22 -1.79
N GLN A 11 9.67 16.00 -0.75
CA GLN A 11 9.35 15.15 0.39
C GLN A 11 8.17 15.65 1.24
N TYR A 12 7.92 16.98 1.27
CA TYR A 12 6.85 17.56 2.12
C TYR A 12 5.47 17.57 1.48
N ARG A 13 5.35 17.28 0.17
CA ARG A 13 4.04 17.27 -0.50
C ARG A 13 3.18 16.10 -0.04
N SER A 14 3.78 14.95 0.22
CA SER A 14 3.09 13.73 0.65
C SER A 14 2.62 13.81 2.11
N ASN A 15 3.35 14.46 3.01
CA ASN A 15 2.96 14.50 4.44
C ASN A 15 1.59 15.14 4.69
N LYS A 16 1.14 16.06 3.82
CA LYS A 16 -0.15 16.73 4.01
C LYS A 16 -1.36 15.82 3.78
N ILE A 17 -1.25 14.83 2.88
CA ILE A 17 -2.33 13.87 2.64
C ILE A 17 -2.44 12.84 3.76
N TYR A 18 -1.32 12.49 4.40
CA TYR A 18 -1.28 11.58 5.55
C TYR A 18 -1.65 12.25 6.87
N ALA A 19 -1.44 13.56 7.01
CA ALA A 19 -1.75 14.31 8.22
C ALA A 19 -3.25 14.41 8.53
N ARG A 20 -4.13 14.13 7.56
CA ARG A 20 -5.58 14.15 7.75
C ARG A 20 -6.14 12.75 7.61
N ALA A 21 -6.61 12.19 8.73
CA ALA A 21 -7.27 10.89 8.76
C ALA A 21 -8.39 10.80 7.71
N GLY A 22 -8.40 9.72 6.94
CA GLY A 22 -9.41 9.44 5.90
C GLY A 22 -9.16 10.13 4.55
N LEU A 23 -8.25 11.11 4.46
CA LEU A 23 -8.04 11.85 3.21
C LEU A 23 -7.32 10.99 2.14
N TYR A 24 -6.38 10.15 2.57
CA TYR A 24 -5.68 9.23 1.67
C TYR A 24 -6.66 8.22 1.05
N GLU A 25 -7.51 7.62 1.88
CA GLU A 25 -8.53 6.66 1.51
C GLU A 25 -9.55 7.27 0.55
N GLN A 26 -10.04 8.47 0.88
CA GLN A 26 -10.98 9.19 0.03
C GLN A 26 -10.40 9.51 -1.35
N ILE A 27 -9.16 9.99 -1.42
CA ILE A 27 -8.56 10.34 -2.71
C ILE A 27 -8.27 9.08 -3.50
N PHE A 28 -7.49 8.15 -2.95
CA PHE A 28 -6.96 7.04 -3.73
C PHE A 28 -7.97 5.93 -3.94
N TYR A 29 -8.75 5.55 -2.92
CA TYR A 29 -9.65 4.40 -3.03
C TYR A 29 -11.06 4.82 -3.42
N GLU A 30 -11.61 5.89 -2.84
CA GLU A 30 -13.00 6.28 -3.14
C GLU A 30 -13.12 7.05 -4.45
N ARG A 31 -12.22 8.00 -4.74
CA ARG A 31 -12.32 8.86 -5.93
C ARG A 31 -11.53 8.31 -7.11
N LEU A 32 -10.24 8.02 -6.92
CA LEU A 32 -9.36 7.52 -7.98
C LEU A 32 -9.47 6.01 -8.22
N LYS A 33 -10.20 5.29 -7.35
CA LYS A 33 -10.48 3.85 -7.47
C LYS A 33 -9.20 3.01 -7.60
N CYS A 34 -8.19 3.33 -6.79
CA CYS A 34 -6.97 2.55 -6.67
C CYS A 34 -7.30 1.09 -6.36
N ALA A 35 -6.78 0.20 -7.20
CA ALA A 35 -6.94 -1.24 -7.06
C ALA A 35 -5.59 -1.94 -6.81
N SER A 36 -4.53 -1.18 -6.50
CA SER A 36 -3.17 -1.72 -6.42
C SER A 36 -3.03 -2.82 -5.37
N PRO A 37 -3.57 -2.74 -4.13
CA PRO A 37 -3.39 -3.81 -3.17
C PRO A 37 -3.97 -5.13 -3.70
N LYS A 38 -5.22 -5.09 -4.17
CA LYS A 38 -5.94 -6.24 -4.76
C LYS A 38 -5.23 -6.82 -5.98
N LYS A 39 -4.71 -5.97 -6.85
CA LYS A 39 -4.05 -6.40 -8.08
C LYS A 39 -2.71 -7.05 -7.78
N VAL A 40 -1.89 -6.42 -6.94
CA VAL A 40 -0.55 -6.90 -6.60
C VAL A 40 -0.63 -8.18 -5.78
N SER A 41 -1.52 -8.24 -4.78
CA SER A 41 -1.72 -9.46 -3.98
C SER A 41 -2.19 -10.64 -4.83
N LYS A 42 -3.06 -10.41 -5.83
CA LYS A 42 -3.49 -11.45 -6.76
C LYS A 42 -2.36 -11.92 -7.67
N ILE A 43 -1.51 -11.00 -8.15
CA ILE A 43 -0.34 -11.35 -8.95
C ILE A 43 0.60 -12.22 -8.12
N LEU A 44 0.88 -11.82 -6.87
CA LEU A 44 1.74 -12.59 -5.97
C LEU A 44 1.18 -13.99 -5.70
N GLU A 45 -0.12 -14.11 -5.40
CA GLU A 45 -0.80 -15.40 -5.21
C GLU A 45 -0.66 -16.31 -6.43
N THR A 46 -0.90 -15.75 -7.62
CA THR A 46 -0.77 -16.50 -8.88
C THR A 46 0.66 -16.93 -9.12
N SER A 47 1.63 -16.04 -8.89
CA SER A 47 3.06 -16.36 -9.03
C SER A 47 3.49 -17.49 -8.10
N VAL A 48 3.07 -17.47 -6.83
CA VAL A 48 3.42 -18.50 -5.85
C VAL A 48 2.81 -19.85 -6.22
N ALA A 49 1.55 -19.85 -6.66
CA ALA A 49 0.88 -21.07 -7.13
C ALA A 49 1.58 -21.69 -8.35
N ASN A 50 2.10 -20.88 -9.27
CA ASN A 50 2.83 -21.36 -10.45
C ASN A 50 4.14 -22.10 -10.13
N TYR A 51 4.70 -21.89 -8.94
CA TYR A 51 5.89 -22.61 -8.46
C TYR A 51 5.54 -23.73 -7.47
N SER A 52 4.28 -24.18 -7.45
CA SER A 52 3.75 -25.17 -6.48
C SER A 52 3.93 -24.75 -5.02
N GLY A 53 4.06 -23.44 -4.76
CA GLY A 53 4.17 -22.89 -3.41
C GLY A 53 2.80 -22.69 -2.78
N ASN A 54 2.77 -22.72 -1.45
CA ASN A 54 1.56 -22.45 -0.67
C ASN A 54 1.57 -21.00 -0.17
N PHE A 55 0.56 -20.21 -0.56
CA PHE A 55 0.43 -18.83 -0.12
C PHE A 55 0.32 -18.69 1.40
N ASN A 56 -0.25 -19.70 2.07
CA ASN A 56 -0.47 -19.72 3.50
C ASN A 56 0.80 -19.99 4.32
N GLU A 57 1.92 -20.30 3.67
CA GLU A 57 3.22 -20.50 4.31
C GLU A 57 4.12 -19.25 4.20
N LEU A 58 3.68 -18.25 3.43
CA LEU A 58 4.48 -17.05 3.17
C LEU A 58 4.64 -16.20 4.44
N ARG A 59 5.86 -15.70 4.60
CA ARG A 59 6.23 -14.67 5.57
C ARG A 59 6.62 -13.41 4.82
N ILE A 60 5.86 -12.34 5.01
CA ILE A 60 5.99 -11.10 4.24
C ILE A 60 6.48 -9.96 5.13
N LEU A 61 7.42 -9.19 4.59
CA LEU A 61 7.84 -7.88 5.09
C LEU A 61 7.31 -6.81 4.13
N ASP A 62 6.41 -5.96 4.61
CA ASP A 62 5.80 -4.85 3.87
C ASP A 62 6.53 -3.55 4.23
N LEU A 63 7.37 -3.06 3.32
CA LEU A 63 8.22 -1.87 3.50
C LEU A 63 7.49 -0.63 3.00
N GLY A 64 7.34 0.38 3.85
CA GLY A 64 6.48 1.53 3.58
C GLY A 64 5.01 1.15 3.70
N ALA A 65 4.66 0.41 4.77
CA ALA A 65 3.35 -0.19 4.94
C ALA A 65 2.20 0.83 5.03
N GLY A 66 2.49 2.12 5.31
CA GLY A 66 1.50 3.18 5.38
C GLY A 66 0.41 2.87 6.40
N ASN A 67 -0.82 3.09 5.99
CA ASN A 67 -2.02 2.74 6.75
C ASN A 67 -2.37 1.24 6.71
N GLY A 68 -1.52 0.38 6.13
CA GLY A 68 -1.65 -1.07 6.20
C GLY A 68 -2.55 -1.73 5.15
N MET A 69 -3.05 -0.98 4.16
CA MET A 69 -3.98 -1.50 3.14
C MET A 69 -3.44 -2.72 2.37
N MET A 70 -2.15 -2.74 2.04
CA MET A 70 -1.53 -3.90 1.39
C MET A 70 -1.47 -5.10 2.34
N GLY A 71 -1.12 -4.84 3.60
CA GLY A 71 -1.10 -5.85 4.64
C GLY A 71 -2.45 -6.50 4.90
N GLU A 72 -3.54 -5.73 4.94
CA GLU A 72 -4.90 -6.26 5.08
C GLU A 72 -5.28 -7.18 3.92
N GLU A 73 -4.97 -6.77 2.69
CA GLU A 73 -5.24 -7.56 1.49
C GLU A 73 -4.40 -8.84 1.43
N LEU A 74 -3.18 -8.85 1.96
CA LEU A 74 -2.36 -10.07 2.06
C LEU A 74 -2.86 -11.00 3.19
N LYS A 75 -3.25 -10.44 4.33
CA LYS A 75 -3.84 -11.21 5.44
C LYS A 75 -5.14 -11.90 5.05
N SER A 76 -6.02 -11.22 4.30
CA SER A 76 -7.28 -11.80 3.84
C SER A 76 -7.10 -13.02 2.93
N ARG A 77 -5.91 -13.18 2.36
CA ARG A 77 -5.50 -14.31 1.51
C ARG A 77 -4.76 -15.42 2.25
N GLY A 78 -4.54 -15.28 3.56
CA GLY A 78 -4.10 -16.37 4.43
C GLY A 78 -2.60 -16.46 4.70
N VAL A 79 -1.80 -15.42 4.41
CA VAL A 79 -0.34 -15.44 4.68
C VAL A 79 -0.03 -15.80 6.15
N ALA A 80 1.01 -16.61 6.35
CA ALA A 80 1.37 -17.13 7.68
C ALA A 80 1.79 -16.02 8.65
N ARG A 81 2.55 -15.05 8.14
CA ARG A 81 3.06 -13.92 8.92
C ARG A 81 3.24 -12.70 8.03
N LEU A 82 2.87 -11.55 8.57
CA LEU A 82 3.08 -10.25 7.93
C LEU A 82 3.67 -9.29 8.96
N VAL A 83 4.75 -8.60 8.58
CA VAL A 83 5.34 -7.49 9.33
C VAL A 83 5.32 -6.26 8.43
N GLY A 84 4.64 -5.20 8.85
CA GLY A 84 4.68 -3.90 8.18
C GLY A 84 5.67 -2.97 8.88
N VAL A 85 6.44 -2.20 8.10
CA VAL A 85 7.39 -1.21 8.60
C VAL A 85 7.16 0.10 7.85
N ASP A 86 7.08 1.20 8.59
CA ASP A 86 7.02 2.56 8.02
C ASP A 86 7.75 3.55 8.95
N ILE A 87 8.15 4.72 8.44
CA ILE A 87 9.02 5.70 9.13
C ILE A 87 8.34 7.02 9.46
#